data_AF-A0A1V1P3N2-F1
#
_entry.id   AF-A0A1V1P3N2-F1
#
_cell.length_a   1.000
_cell.length_b   1.000
_cell.length_c   1.000
_cell.angle_alpha   90.00
_cell.angle_beta   90.00
_cell.angle_gamma   90.00
#
_symmetry.space_group_name_H-M   'P 1'
#
loop_
_entity.id
_entity.type
_entity.pdbx_description
1 polymer ?
#
loop_
_entity_poly.entity_id
_entity_poly.type
_entity_poly.pdbx_seq_one_letter_code
_entity_poly.pdbx_strand_id
1 'polypeptide(L)'
;MRLPFINREKEIKRINNALSGQDVSFIVIYGRRRCGKSRLLQHVCREQDVYFLADQNAKQLQIMNLSHEIARNMHGFNQVIYPSWESLLNALNDRAKKLFWHAG
;
A
#
# COMPACT_ATOMS: atom_id res chain seq x y z
N MET A 1 13.20 1.86 -23.38
CA MET A 1 12.48 3.15 -23.39
C MET A 1 11.23 3.02 -22.51
N ARG A 2 11.09 3.80 -21.43
CA ARG A 2 9.87 3.80 -20.61
C ARG A 2 8.90 4.80 -21.24
N LEU A 3 7.76 4.31 -21.73
CA LEU A 3 6.72 5.18 -22.30
C LEU A 3 6.19 6.13 -21.20
N PRO A 4 5.96 7.42 -21.52
CA PRO A 4 5.37 8.36 -20.56
C PRO A 4 3.97 7.88 -20.13
N PHE A 5 3.61 8.15 -18.88
CA PHE A 5 2.26 7.88 -18.39
C PHE A 5 1.34 9.01 -18.84
N ILE A 6 0.54 8.77 -19.87
CA ILE A 6 -0.30 9.79 -20.53
C ILE A 6 -1.73 9.73 -19.97
N ASN A 7 -2.38 10.90 -19.88
CA ASN A 7 -3.71 11.12 -19.32
C ASN A 7 -3.79 10.81 -17.80
N ARG A 8 -5.02 10.63 -17.28
CA ARG A 8 -5.31 10.35 -15.86
C ARG A 8 -5.08 11.49 -14.89
N GLU A 9 -4.90 12.72 -15.36
CA GLU A 9 -4.66 13.91 -14.52
C GLU A 9 -5.74 14.11 -13.45
N LYS A 10 -7.02 13.92 -13.80
CA LYS A 10 -8.14 14.06 -12.86
C LYS A 10 -8.09 12.98 -11.78
N GLU A 11 -7.84 11.73 -12.16
CA GLU A 11 -7.72 10.62 -11.22
C GLU A 11 -6.51 10.78 -10.30
N ILE A 12 -5.34 11.14 -10.84
CA ILE A 12 -4.12 11.42 -10.07
C ILE A 12 -4.36 12.55 -9.07
N LYS A 13 -4.94 13.68 -9.51
CA LYS A 13 -5.25 14.82 -8.64
C LYS A 13 -6.19 14.41 -7.50
N ARG A 14 -7.22 13.60 -7.79
CA ARG A 14 -8.16 13.12 -6.77
C ARG A 14 -7.48 12.23 -5.74
N ILE A 15 -6.60 11.32 -6.18
CA ILE A 15 -5.84 10.44 -5.28
C ILE A 15 -4.89 11.27 -4.41
N ASN A 16 -4.10 12.16 -5.02
CA ASN A 16 -3.15 12.99 -4.28
C ASN A 16 -3.83 13.89 -3.25
N ASN A 17 -4.96 14.51 -3.60
CA ASN A 17 -5.71 15.34 -2.66
C ASN A 17 -6.25 14.54 -1.46
N ALA A 18 -6.70 13.30 -1.69
CA ALA A 18 -7.14 12.44 -0.61
C ALA A 18 -5.96 11.99 0.28
N LEU A 19 -4.81 11.69 -0.31
CA LEU A 19 -3.60 11.29 0.41
C LEU A 19 -2.89 12.45 1.13
N SER A 20 -3.15 13.71 0.76
CA SER A 20 -2.57 14.90 1.41
C SER A 20 -3.38 15.40 2.62
N GLY A 21 -4.54 14.79 2.90
CA GLY A 21 -5.35 15.13 4.08
C GLY A 21 -4.64 14.76 5.39
N GLN A 22 -5.07 15.36 6.49
CA GLN A 22 -4.61 14.97 7.84
C GLN A 22 -5.32 13.71 8.34
N ASP A 23 -6.50 13.40 7.78
CA ASP A 23 -7.31 12.25 8.15
C ASP A 23 -6.95 10.99 7.34
N VAL A 24 -7.22 9.84 7.95
CA VAL A 24 -7.07 8.54 7.28
C VAL A 24 -8.05 8.43 6.12
N SER A 25 -7.52 8.12 4.93
CA SER A 25 -8.31 7.96 3.71
C SER A 25 -8.36 6.51 3.23
N PHE A 26 -9.54 6.06 2.82
CA PHE A 26 -9.73 4.79 2.11
C PHE A 26 -10.23 5.06 0.68
N ILE A 27 -9.42 4.68 -0.31
CA ILE A 27 -9.68 4.99 -1.72
C ILE A 27 -9.94 3.68 -2.48
N VAL A 28 -11.13 3.58 -3.08
CA VAL A 28 -11.49 2.46 -3.97
C VAL A 28 -11.41 2.90 -5.42
N ILE A 29 -10.54 2.25 -6.20
CA ILE A 29 -10.43 2.48 -7.65
C ILE A 29 -11.07 1.29 -8.39
N TYR A 30 -12.17 1.54 -9.10
CA TYR A 30 -12.90 0.53 -9.85
C TYR A 30 -13.01 0.88 -11.34
N GLY A 31 -13.37 -0.11 -12.17
CA GLY A 31 -13.51 0.05 -13.62
C GLY A 31 -13.25 -1.26 -14.37
N ARG A 32 -13.52 -1.26 -15.69
CA ARG A 32 -13.41 -2.47 -16.54
C ARG A 32 -12.01 -3.10 -16.50
N ARG A 33 -11.94 -4.37 -16.92
CA ARG A 33 -10.69 -5.11 -17.03
C ARG A 33 -9.75 -4.41 -18.02
N ARG A 34 -8.46 -4.33 -17.70
CA ARG A 34 -7.39 -3.72 -18.52
C ARG A 34 -7.45 -2.18 -18.73
N CYS A 35 -8.23 -1.44 -17.94
CA CYS A 35 -8.23 0.04 -17.99
C CYS A 35 -6.99 0.74 -17.37
N GLY A 36 -5.95 -0.01 -16.96
CA GLY A 36 -4.72 0.56 -16.41
C GLY A 36 -4.76 0.94 -14.92
N LYS A 37 -5.70 0.42 -14.13
CA LYS A 37 -5.85 0.74 -12.69
C LYS A 37 -4.58 0.44 -11.88
N SER A 38 -4.00 -0.75 -12.03
CA SER A 38 -2.75 -1.10 -11.35
C SER A 38 -1.60 -0.20 -11.77
N ARG A 39 -1.58 0.25 -13.03
CA ARG A 39 -0.57 1.19 -13.52
C ARG A 39 -0.75 2.58 -12.92
N LEU A 40 -1.99 3.04 -12.74
CA LEU A 40 -2.31 4.27 -12.03
C LEU A 40 -1.84 4.21 -10.58
N LEU A 41 -2.14 3.13 -9.85
CA LEU A 41 -1.68 2.92 -8.47
C LEU A 41 -0.14 2.94 -8.38
N GLN A 42 0.54 2.16 -9.22
CA GLN A 42 2.01 2.17 -9.29
C GLN A 42 2.62 3.53 -9.67
N HIS A 43 1.87 4.37 -10.38
CA HIS A 43 2.34 5.71 -10.76
C HIS A 43 2.22 6.72 -9.62
N VAL A 44 1.21 6.58 -8.76
CA VAL A 44 1.00 7.48 -7.60
C VAL A 44 1.73 7.01 -6.35
N CYS A 45 2.05 5.71 -6.24
CA CYS A 45 2.86 5.17 -5.15
C CYS A 45 4.27 5.77 -5.15
N ARG A 46 4.74 6.16 -3.96
CA ARG A 46 6.10 6.61 -3.67
C ARG A 46 6.97 5.42 -3.27
N GLU A 47 8.28 5.63 -3.20
CA GLU A 47 9.23 4.56 -2.82
C GLU A 47 8.99 4.03 -1.40
N GLN A 48 8.55 4.90 -0.48
CA GLN A 48 8.21 4.53 0.89
C GLN A 48 6.82 3.87 1.06
N ASP A 49 6.02 3.78 0.00
CA ASP A 49 4.70 3.15 0.07
C ASP A 49 4.80 1.64 -0.07
N VAL A 50 3.88 0.91 0.56
CA VAL A 50 3.79 -0.55 0.42
C VAL A 50 2.81 -0.88 -0.70
N TYR A 51 3.29 -1.52 -1.77
CA TYR A 51 2.45 -2.02 -2.86
C TYR A 51 2.30 -3.53 -2.75
N PHE A 52 1.06 -4.00 -2.59
CA PHE A 52 0.74 -5.42 -2.47
C PHE A 52 -0.31 -5.85 -3.49
N LEU A 53 -0.05 -6.95 -4.19
CA LEU A 53 -0.99 -7.55 -5.14
C LEU A 53 -1.59 -8.81 -4.51
N ALA A 54 -2.84 -8.69 -4.04
CA ALA A 54 -3.62 -9.85 -3.61
C ALA A 54 -3.92 -10.78 -4.81
N ASP A 55 -3.93 -12.08 -4.56
CA ASP A 55 -4.21 -13.12 -5.54
C ASP A 55 -5.15 -14.19 -4.97
N GLN A 56 -5.25 -15.35 -5.63
CA GLN A 56 -6.13 -16.45 -5.21
C GLN A 56 -5.45 -17.45 -4.24
N ASN A 57 -4.26 -17.13 -3.73
CA ASN A 57 -3.57 -18.00 -2.78
C ASN A 57 -4.29 -18.03 -1.42
N ALA A 58 -3.93 -19.05 -0.63
CA ALA A 58 -4.41 -19.20 0.73
C ALA A 58 -4.16 -17.94 1.56
N LYS A 59 -5.13 -17.59 2.41
CA LYS A 59 -5.10 -16.40 3.29
C LYS A 59 -3.75 -16.23 4.00
N GLN A 60 -3.19 -17.30 4.56
CA GLN A 60 -1.93 -17.21 5.30
C GLN A 60 -0.72 -16.88 4.40
N LEU A 61 -0.70 -17.39 3.17
CA LEU A 61 0.34 -17.04 2.21
C LEU A 61 0.25 -15.56 1.82
N GLN A 62 -0.98 -15.03 1.65
CA GLN A 62 -1.17 -13.60 1.38
C GLN A 62 -0.73 -12.70 2.54
N ILE A 63 -1.05 -13.07 3.78
CA ILE A 63 -0.62 -12.35 4.99
C ILE A 63 0.90 -12.37 5.10
N MET A 64 1.53 -13.53 4.90
CA MET A 64 2.99 -13.66 4.90
C MET A 64 3.61 -12.76 3.82
N ASN A 65 3.11 -12.83 2.58
CA ASN A 65 3.63 -12.02 1.48
C ASN A 65 3.49 -10.51 1.75
N LEU A 66 2.36 -10.04 2.30
CA LEU A 66 2.24 -8.64 2.69
C LEU A 66 3.25 -8.27 3.77
N SER A 67 3.48 -9.14 4.77
CA SER A 67 4.47 -8.87 5.81
C SER A 67 5.89 -8.69 5.24
N HIS A 68 6.25 -9.44 4.20
CA HIS A 68 7.52 -9.29 3.48
C HIS A 68 7.59 -7.98 2.70
N GLU A 69 6.50 -7.56 2.06
CA GLU A 69 6.45 -6.27 1.37
C GLU A 69 6.55 -5.09 2.34
N ILE A 70 5.88 -5.15 3.49
CA ILE A 70 6.03 -4.14 4.56
C ILE A 70 7.47 -4.10 5.08
N ALA A 71 8.13 -5.25 5.19
CA ALA A 71 9.49 -5.35 5.72
C ALA A 71 10.54 -4.62 4.87
N ARG A 72 10.24 -4.27 3.61
CA ARG A 72 11.10 -3.41 2.78
C ARG A 72 11.28 -2.01 3.37
N ASN A 73 10.23 -1.50 4.02
CA ASN A 73 10.22 -0.15 4.59
C ASN A 73 10.26 -0.17 6.13
N MET A 74 9.94 -1.32 6.75
CA MET A 74 9.98 -1.54 8.20
C MET A 74 10.77 -2.81 8.53
N HIS A 75 12.09 -2.68 8.71
CA HIS A 75 12.97 -3.81 8.99
C HIS A 75 12.44 -4.74 10.10
N GLY A 76 12.51 -6.05 9.84
CA GLY A 76 12.07 -7.09 10.78
C GLY A 76 10.55 -7.24 10.92
N PHE A 77 9.73 -6.60 10.08
CA PHE A 77 8.27 -6.78 10.12
C PHE A 77 7.83 -8.20 9.77
N ASN A 78 8.58 -8.88 8.91
CA ASN A 78 8.35 -10.26 8.46
C ASN A 78 8.96 -11.34 9.38
N GLN A 79 9.59 -10.96 10.50
CA GLN A 79 10.14 -11.93 11.47
C GLN A 79 9.06 -12.50 12.40
N VAL A 80 7.84 -11.98 12.32
CA VAL A 80 6.68 -12.40 13.12
C VAL A 80 5.69 -13.12 12.22
N ILE A 81 5.09 -14.20 12.74
CA ILE A 81 3.98 -14.89 12.07
C ILE A 81 2.67 -14.25 12.52
N TYR A 82 1.90 -13.74 11.57
CA TYR A 82 0.60 -13.12 11.83
C TYR A 82 -0.53 -14.13 11.56
N PRO A 83 -1.34 -14.51 12.56
CA PRO A 83 -2.42 -15.48 12.36
C PRO A 83 -3.62 -14.92 11.56
N SER A 84 -3.76 -13.59 11.48
CA SER A 84 -4.90 -12.92 10.83
C SER A 84 -4.53 -11.56 10.23
N TRP A 85 -5.37 -11.06 9.31
CA TRP A 85 -5.26 -9.69 8.79
C TRP A 85 -5.30 -8.64 9.90
N GLU A 86 -6.18 -8.83 10.89
CA GLU A 86 -6.29 -7.97 12.05
C GLU A 86 -4.97 -7.90 12.83
N SER A 87 -4.34 -9.05 13.11
CA SER A 87 -3.05 -9.08 13.82
C SER A 87 -1.94 -8.36 13.05
N LEU A 88 -1.90 -8.51 11.72
CA LEU A 88 -0.92 -7.83 10.87
C LEU A 88 -1.17 -6.32 10.83
N LEU A 89 -2.41 -5.88 10.61
CA LEU A 89 -2.76 -4.47 10.48
C LEU A 89 -2.61 -3.72 11.81
N ASN A 90 -2.94 -4.35 12.95
CA ASN A 90 -2.70 -3.79 14.27
C ASN A 90 -1.20 -3.61 14.54
N ALA A 91 -0.39 -4.63 14.25
CA ALA A 91 1.07 -4.54 14.40
C ALA A 91 1.68 -3.46 13.49
N LEU A 92 1.16 -3.30 12.26
CA LEU A 92 1.55 -2.23 11.35
C LEU A 92 1.24 -0.86 11.93
N ASN A 93 0.01 -0.66 12.44
CA ASN A 93 -0.42 0.59 13.07
C ASN A 93 0.48 0.96 14.27
N ASP A 94 0.77 0.00 15.14
CA ASP A 94 1.59 0.24 16.34
C ASP A 94 3.04 0.58 16.00
N ARG A 95 3.64 -0.10 15.01
CA ARG A 95 5.00 0.23 14.55
C ARG A 95 5.05 1.56 13.81
N ALA A 96 4.06 1.87 12.98
CA ALA A 96 3.97 3.15 12.29
C ALA A 96 3.95 4.31 13.28
N LYS A 97 3.13 4.23 14.34
CA LYS A 97 3.11 5.24 15.41
C LYS A 97 4.51 5.46 16.00
N LYS A 98 5.23 4.40 16.36
CA LYS A 98 6.59 4.50 16.94
C LYS A 98 7.58 5.22 16.02
N LEU A 99 7.51 5.00 14.71
CA LEU A 99 8.34 5.72 13.74
C LEU A 99 8.04 7.22 13.72
N PHE A 100 6.76 7.63 13.83
CA PHE A 100 6.38 9.03 13.88
C PHE A 100 6.79 9.73 15.19
N TRP A 101 6.78 9.03 16.33
CA TRP A 101 7.21 9.60 17.62
C TRP A 101 8.71 9.91 17.71
N HIS A 102 9.55 9.26 16.90
CA HIS A 102 11.00 9.50 16.87
C HIS A 102 11.47 10.45 15.76
N ALA A 103 10.55 10.92 14.91
CA ALA A 103 10.84 11.82 13.79
C ALA A 103 10.40 13.27 14.04
N GLY A 104 9.96 13.60 15.26
CA GLY A 104 9.58 14.94 15.71
C GLY A 104 10.54 15.51 16.74
#